data_AF-A0A1Q7GZS3-F1
#
_entry.id   AF-A0A1Q7GZS3-F1
#
_cell.length_a   1.000
_cell.length_b   1.000
_cell.length_c   1.000
_cell.angle_alpha   90.00
_cell.angle_beta   90.00
_cell.angle_gamma   90.00
#
_symmetry.space_group_name_H-M   'P 1'
#
loop_
_entity.id
_entity.type
_entity.pdbx_description
1 polymer ?
#
loop_
_entity_poly.entity_id
_entity_poly.type
_entity_poly.pdbx_seq_one_letter_code
_entity_poly.pdbx_strand_id
1 'polypeptide(L)' 'MGQTFTKLQGQYLTFIAMYTKLHRRPPAEADIQAYFQVTPPSVHNMIVMLERRGLISKTPGAPRSIRVLVEPERLPPLE' A
#
# COMPACT_ATOMS: atom_id res chain seq x y z
N MET A 1 -11.52 7.01 -15.94
CA MET A 1 -12.16 7.25 -14.63
C MET A 1 -11.08 7.30 -13.57
N GLY A 2 -10.88 8.44 -12.91
CA GLY A 2 -9.80 8.59 -11.93
C GLY A 2 -10.01 7.64 -10.75
N GLN A 3 -9.06 6.74 -10.50
CA GLN A 3 -9.05 5.95 -9.25
C GLN A 3 -9.15 6.92 -8.06
N THR A 4 -10.25 6.85 -7.32
CA THR A 4 -10.49 7.62 -6.10
C THR A 4 -10.07 6.77 -4.90
N PHE A 5 -9.57 7.40 -3.84
CA PHE A 5 -9.21 6.75 -2.59
C PHE A 5 -9.38 7.73 -1.43
N THR A 6 -9.54 7.22 -0.22
CA THR A 6 -9.61 8.05 0.99
C THR A 6 -8.23 8.56 1.36
N LYS A 7 -8.17 9.57 2.24
CA LYS A 7 -6.90 10.09 2.77
C LYS A 7 -5.99 8.96 3.29
N LEU A 8 -6.52 8.08 4.15
CA LEU A 8 -5.76 6.95 4.71
C LEU A 8 -5.29 5.95 3.65
N GLN A 9 -6.13 5.62 2.67
CA GLN A 9 -5.74 4.73 1.57
C GLN A 9 -4.61 5.35 0.74
N GLY A 10 -4.70 6.66 0.47
CA GLY A 10 -3.64 7.42 -0.18
C GLY A 10 -2.32 7.31 0.57
N GLN A 11 -2.34 7.47 1.90
CA GLN A 11 -1.14 7.31 2.74
C GLN A 11 -0.53 5.91 2.65
N TYR A 12 -1.36 4.85 2.64
CA TYR A 12 -0.87 3.47 2.43
C TYR A 12 -0.21 3.30 1.06
N LEU A 13 -0.85 3.81 0.00
CA LEU A 13 -0.32 3.73 -1.36
C LEU A 13 1.02 4.48 -1.48
N THR A 14 1.10 5.69 -0.93
CA THR A 14 2.32 6.48 -0.89
C THR A 14 3.42 5.77 -0.11
N PHE A 15 3.12 5.21 1.05
CA PHE A 15 4.08 4.44 1.84
C PHE A 15 4.66 3.27 1.03
N ILE A 16 3.80 2.46 0.40
CA ILE A 16 4.23 1.31 -0.41
C ILE A 16 5.14 1.76 -1.57
N ALA A 17 4.76 2.83 -2.28
CA ALA A 17 5.53 3.37 -3.39
C ALA A 17 6.90 3.89 -2.93
N MET A 18 6.94 4.66 -1.84
CA MET A 18 8.17 5.22 -1.30
C MET A 18 9.09 4.17 -0.70
N TYR A 19 8.54 3.20 0.04
CA TYR A 19 9.31 2.07 0.56
C TYR A 19 9.97 1.30 -0.59
N THR A 20 9.23 1.02 -1.66
CA THR A 20 9.76 0.33 -2.84
C THR A 20 10.87 1.13 -3.52
N LYS A 21 10.69 2.45 -3.64
CA LYS A 21 11.70 3.35 -4.21
C LYS A 21 13.00 3.37 -3.38
N LEU A 22 12.88 3.45 -2.05
CA LEU A 22 14.02 3.55 -1.14
C LEU A 22 14.75 2.22 -0.94
N HIS A 23 13.99 1.14 -0.71
CA HIS A 23 14.54 -0.17 -0.36
C HIS A 23 14.72 -1.11 -1.56
N ARG A 24 14.35 -0.67 -2.78
CA ARG A 24 14.38 -1.46 -4.02
C ARG A 24 13.59 -2.77 -3.95
N ARG A 25 12.66 -2.88 -2.98
CA ARG A 25 11.79 -4.04 -2.76
C ARG A 25 10.47 -3.58 -2.14
N PRO A 26 9.33 -4.22 -2.44
CA PRO A 26 8.07 -3.89 -1.77
C PRO A 26 8.10 -4.20 -0.27
N PRO A 27 7.29 -3.48 0.53
CA PRO A 27 7.12 -3.81 1.94
C PRO A 27 6.37 -5.14 2.12
N ALA A 28 6.63 -5.82 3.23
CA ALA A 28 5.74 -6.84 3.76
C ALA A 28 4.63 -6.18 4.62
N GLU A 29 3.57 -6.92 4.94
CA GLU A 29 2.51 -6.42 5.83
C GLU A 29 3.07 -5.99 7.19
N ALA A 30 4.12 -6.67 7.70
CA ALA A 30 4.79 -6.30 8.95
C ALA A 30 5.52 -4.94 8.88
N ASP A 31 6.10 -4.57 7.72
CA ASP A 31 6.74 -3.25 7.53
C ASP A 31 5.67 -2.14 7.61
N ILE A 32 4.51 -2.38 6.99
CA ILE A 32 3.36 -1.46 7.01
C ILE A 32 2.78 -1.36 8.42
N GLN A 33 2.67 -2.49 9.12
CA GLN A 33 2.21 -2.54 10.50
C GLN A 33 3.10 -1.70 11.42
N ALA A 34 4.42 -1.83 11.30
CA ALA A 34 5.38 -1.08 12.09
C ALA A 34 5.29 0.43 11.82
N TYR A 35 5.14 0.84 10.56
CA TYR A 35 5.02 2.24 10.20
C TYR A 35 3.72 2.88 10.70
N PHE A 36 2.58 2.25 10.41
CA PHE A 36 1.26 2.80 10.77
C PHE A 36 0.84 2.51 12.22
N GLN A 37 1.61 1.72 12.97
CA GLN A 37 1.34 1.33 14.36
C GLN A 37 -0.06 0.73 14.57
N VAL A 38 -0.50 -0.07 13.60
CA VAL A 38 -1.80 -0.77 13.62
C VAL A 38 -1.61 -2.26 13.91
N THR A 39 -2.71 -2.98 14.08
CA THR A 39 -2.68 -4.44 14.30
C THR A 39 -2.50 -5.19 12.96
N PRO A 40 -1.95 -6.43 12.99
CA PRO A 40 -1.86 -7.27 11.79
C PRO A 40 -3.18 -7.42 11.01
N PRO A 41 -4.34 -7.70 11.64
CA PRO A 41 -5.60 -7.80 10.89
C PRO A 41 -6.02 -6.48 10.24
N SER A 42 -5.71 -5.32 10.84
CA SER A 42 -6.03 -4.01 10.24
C SER A 42 -5.22 -3.76 8.97
N VAL A 43 -3.92 -4.06 8.97
CA VAL A 43 -3.10 -3.98 7.75
C VAL A 43 -3.61 -4.93 6.69
N HIS A 44 -3.85 -6.19 7.06
CA HIS A 44 -4.33 -7.21 6.14
C HIS A 44 -5.63 -6.77 5.44
N ASN A 45 -6.61 -6.29 6.23
CA ASN A 45 -7.87 -5.81 5.72
C ASN A 45 -7.70 -4.60 4.79
N MET A 46 -6.81 -3.66 5.12
CA MET A 46 -6.50 -2.52 4.25
C MET A 46 -5.90 -2.99 2.92
N ILE A 47 -4.93 -3.90 2.94
CA ILE A 47 -4.32 -4.46 1.72
C ILE A 47 -5.36 -5.17 0.85
N VAL A 48 -6.22 -6.01 1.45
CA VAL A 48 -7.32 -6.67 0.71
C VAL A 48 -8.29 -5.64 0.12
N MET A 49 -8.60 -4.57 0.85
CA MET A 49 -9.46 -3.50 0.35
C MET A 49 -8.84 -2.75 -0.83
N LEU A 50 -7.56 -2.39 -0.74
CA LEU A 50 -6.83 -1.70 -1.81
C LEU A 50 -6.75 -2.57 -3.08
N GLU A 51 -6.52 -3.87 -2.92
CA GLU A 51 -6.47 -4.84 -4.03
C GLU A 51 -7.84 -4.98 -4.70
N ARG A 52 -8.92 -5.15 -3.91
CA ARG A 52 -10.29 -5.22 -4.43
C ARG A 52 -10.71 -3.97 -5.20
N ARG A 53 -10.15 -2.82 -4.84
CA ARG A 53 -10.37 -1.55 -5.54
C ARG A 53 -9.49 -1.33 -6.76
N GLY A 54 -8.58 -2.27 -7.05
CA GLY A 54 -7.63 -2.16 -8.16
C GLY A 54 -6.55 -1.08 -7.95
N LEU A 55 -6.34 -0.63 -6.70
CA LEU A 55 -5.33 0.38 -6.38
C LEU A 55 -3.94 -0.24 -6.19
N ILE A 56 -3.90 -1.52 -5.84
CA ILE A 56 -2.68 -2.34 -5.76
C ILE A 56 -2.93 -3.72 -6.39
N SER A 57 -1.85 -4.43 -6.66
CA SER A 57 -1.86 -5.89 -6.90
C SER A 57 -0.96 -6.60 -5.90
N LYS A 58 -1.29 -7.82 -5.50
CA LYS A 58 -0.37 -8.70 -4.76
C LYS A 58 -0.48 -10.15 -5.22
N THR A 59 0.49 -10.97 -4.83
CA THR A 59 0.42 -12.42 -4.99
C THR A 59 0.06 -13.04 -3.64
N PRO A 60 -1.08 -13.75 -3.52
CA PRO A 60 -1.46 -14.43 -2.28
C PRO A 60 -0.35 -15.37 -1.77
N GLY A 61 -0.08 -15.34 -0.46
CA GLY A 61 0.96 -16.16 0.16
C GLY A 61 2.41 -15.75 -0.14
N ALA A 62 2.64 -14.78 -1.04
CA ALA A 62 3.98 -14.29 -1.34
C ALA A 62 4.27 -12.98 -0.60
N PRO A 63 5.17 -12.97 0.39
CA PRO A 63 5.57 -11.72 1.05
C PRO A 63 6.26 -10.79 0.04
N ARG A 64 6.17 -9.47 0.27
CA ARG A 64 6.83 -8.44 -0.56
C ARG A 64 6.44 -8.50 -2.05
N SER A 65 5.20 -8.88 -2.35
CA SER A 65 4.66 -8.94 -3.71
C SER A 65 3.76 -7.76 -4.07
N ILE A 66 3.54 -6.82 -3.14
CA ILE A 66 2.61 -5.70 -3.32
C ILE A 66 3.17 -4.72 -4.37
N ARG A 67 2.33 -4.32 -5.33
CA ARG A 67 2.64 -3.28 -6.32
C ARG A 67 1.52 -2.25 -6.36
N VAL A 68 1.88 -0.96 -6.39
CA VAL A 68 0.93 0.14 -6.54
C VAL A 68 0.56 0.29 -8.01
N LEU A 69 -0.74 0.38 -8.30
CA LEU A 69 -1.29 0.55 -9.66
C LEU A 69 -1.76 1.99 -9.93
N VAL A 70 -1.61 2.87 -8.93
CA VAL A 70 -1.88 4.30 -9.02
C VAL A 70 -0.62 5.03 -9.51
N GLU A 71 -0.81 5.94 -10.46
CA GLU A 71 0.28 6.79 -10.96
C GLU A 71 0.91 7.63 -9.85
N PRO A 72 2.25 7.76 -9.78
CA PRO A 72 2.93 8.50 -8.73
C PRO A 72 2.47 9.95 -8.56
N GLU A 73 2.08 10.63 -9.64
CA GLU A 73 1.62 12.02 -9.60
C GLU A 73 0.27 12.19 -8.91
N ARG A 74 -0.49 11.10 -8.79
CA ARG A 74 -1.81 11.09 -8.15
C ARG A 74 -1.72 10.72 -6.67
N LEU A 75 -0.56 10.25 -6.20
CA LEU A 75 -0.36 9.89 -4.80
C LEU A 75 -0.19 11.15 -3.94
N PRO A 76 -0.83 11.22 -2.76
CA PRO A 76 -0.61 12.32 -1.84
C PRO A 76 0.81 12.26 -1.25
N PRO A 77 1.35 13.37 -0.74
CA PRO A 77 2.55 13.32 0.08
C PRO A 77 2.33 12.46 1.34
N LEU A 78 3.39 11.79 1.80
CA LEU A 78 3.35 11.04 3.05
C LEU A 78 3.29 12.03 4.22
N GLU A 79 2.31 11.88 5.11
CA GLU A 79 2.11 12.70 6.31
C GLU A 79 2.70 12.05 7.58
#